data_AF-A0A2T3N530-F1
#
_entry.id   AF-A0A2T3N530-F1
#
_cell.length_a   1.000
_cell.length_b   1.000
_cell.length_c   1.000
_cell.angle_alpha   90.00
_cell.angle_beta   90.00
_cell.angle_gamma   90.00
#
_symmetry.space_group_name_H-M   'P 1'
#
loop_
_entity.id
_entity.type
_entity.pdbx_description
1 polymer ?
#
loop_
_entity_poly.entity_id
_entity_poly.type
_entity_poly.pdbx_seq_one_letter_code
_entity_poly.pdbx_strand_id
1 'polypeptide(L)'
;MEYRTISLTTVTNHIRKLNTFSNWLVENGYLQKNPLAKVKVKKDRSDKEAVRPFTQEELSILFQTDIYTKKKYYRAYHYWLPLLGYYTGARNEELCQLYTDDLVLAEGSST
;
A
#
# COMPACT_ATOMS: atom_id res chain seq x y z
N MET A 1 1.70 35.52 4.56
CA MET A 1 2.30 34.18 4.42
C MET A 1 1.18 33.20 4.17
N GLU A 2 1.12 32.65 2.97
CA GLU A 2 0.15 31.61 2.61
C GLU A 2 0.76 30.26 3.00
N TYR A 3 0.23 29.61 4.02
CA TYR A 3 0.73 28.30 4.45
C TYR A 3 0.08 27.20 3.63
N ARG A 4 0.88 26.25 3.10
CA ARG A 4 0.33 25.07 2.43
C ARG A 4 -0.50 24.26 3.41
N THR A 5 -1.77 24.07 3.09
CA THR A 5 -2.65 23.18 3.83
C THR A 5 -2.25 21.73 3.56
N ILE A 6 -1.84 21.03 4.61
CA ILE A 6 -1.59 19.59 4.55
C ILE A 6 -2.89 18.82 4.76
N SER A 7 -2.99 17.63 4.15
CA SER A 7 -4.19 16.79 4.29
C SER A 7 -4.41 16.37 5.75
N LEU A 8 -5.67 16.12 6.13
CA LEU A 8 -6.01 15.61 7.46
C LEU A 8 -5.30 14.29 7.77
N THR A 9 -5.13 13.40 6.77
CA THR A 9 -4.37 12.16 6.91
C THR A 9 -2.90 12.42 7.24
N THR A 10 -2.29 13.42 6.59
CA THR A 10 -0.91 13.84 6.87
C THR A 10 -0.77 14.36 8.30
N VAL A 11 -1.64 15.28 8.73
CA VAL A 11 -1.68 15.80 10.10
C VAL A 11 -1.82 14.66 11.11
N THR A 12 -2.74 13.74 10.85
CA THR A 12 -2.99 12.56 11.69
C THR A 12 -1.74 11.71 11.88
N ASN A 13 -1.03 11.43 10.78
CA ASN A 13 0.19 10.65 10.81
C ASN A 13 1.31 11.38 11.57
N HIS A 14 1.43 12.71 11.45
CA HIS A 14 2.37 13.50 12.25
C HIS A 14 2.06 13.39 13.74
N ILE A 15 0.80 13.59 14.14
CA ILE A 15 0.38 13.48 15.55
C ILE A 15 0.67 12.06 16.09
N ARG A 16 0.38 11.01 15.32
CA ARG A 16 0.70 9.62 15.72
C ARG A 16 2.19 9.43 15.96
N LYS A 17 3.05 9.88 15.03
CA LYS A 17 4.51 9.78 15.16
C LYS A 17 5.03 10.53 16.39
N LEU A 18 4.55 11.75 16.60
CA LEU A 18 4.92 12.57 17.77
C LEU A 18 4.45 11.94 19.08
N ASN A 19 3.28 11.32 19.10
CA ASN A 19 2.77 10.63 20.27
C ASN A 19 3.64 9.41 20.62
N THR A 20 4.02 8.61 19.62
CA THR A 20 4.96 7.48 19.81
C THR A 20 6.30 7.95 20.33
N PHE A 21 6.87 9.00 19.75
CA PHE A 21 8.13 9.58 20.22
C PHE A 21 8.03 10.12 21.65
N SER A 22 6.92 10.79 21.99
CA SER A 22 6.70 11.31 23.35
C SER A 22 6.54 10.20 24.38
N ASN A 23 5.93 9.06 24.01
CA ASN A 23 5.90 7.87 24.87
C ASN A 23 7.30 7.34 25.12
N TRP A 24 8.11 7.20 24.06
CA TRP A 24 9.50 6.77 24.19
C TRP A 24 10.31 7.69 25.11
N LEU A 25 10.12 9.01 25.03
CA LEU A 25 10.77 9.97 25.94
C LEU A 25 10.35 9.77 27.41
N VAL A 26 9.09 9.42 27.67
CA VAL A 26 8.62 9.13 29.03
C VAL A 26 9.23 7.84 29.56
N GLU A 27 9.26 6.78 28.75
CA GLU A 27 9.85 5.49 29.13
C GLU A 27 11.34 5.61 29.44
N ASN A 28 12.06 6.50 28.75
CA ASN A 28 13.48 6.76 28.99
C ASN A 28 13.73 7.85 30.06
N GLY A 29 12.68 8.33 30.73
CA GLY A 29 12.79 9.31 31.82
C GLY A 29 13.11 10.75 31.39
N TYR A 30 13.12 11.05 30.09
CA TYR A 30 13.30 12.43 29.58
C TYR A 30 12.05 13.29 29.77
N LEU A 31 10.87 12.68 29.84
CA LEU A 31 9.59 13.34 30.13
C LEU A 31 8.89 12.67 31.31
N GLN A 32 8.28 13.44 32.19
CA GLN A 32 7.45 12.85 33.26
C GLN A 32 6.11 12.33 32.75
N LYS A 33 5.59 12.92 31.67
CA LYS A 33 4.30 12.55 31.09
C LYS A 33 4.22 12.94 29.61
N ASN A 34 3.53 12.12 28.82
CA ASN A 34 3.31 12.39 27.42
C ASN A 34 2.24 13.51 27.24
N PRO A 35 2.60 14.67 26.64
CA PRO A 35 1.67 15.77 26.42
C PRO A 35 0.58 15.47 25.37
N LEU A 36 0.83 14.50 24.48
CA LEU A 36 -0.05 14.13 23.39
C LEU A 36 -0.98 12.95 23.72
N ALA A 37 -0.89 12.40 24.94
CA ALA A 37 -1.63 11.20 25.35
C ALA A 37 -3.15 11.29 25.20
N LYS A 38 -3.71 12.51 25.25
CA LYS A 38 -5.16 12.76 25.12
C LYS A 38 -5.58 13.31 23.76
N VAL A 39 -4.63 13.49 22.83
CA VAL A 39 -4.93 14.01 21.49
C VAL A 39 -5.58 12.91 20.68
N LYS A 40 -6.91 13.00 20.53
CA LYS A 40 -7.67 12.11 19.67
C LYS A 40 -7.65 12.65 18.26
N VAL A 41 -7.10 11.88 17.34
CA VAL A 41 -7.20 12.22 15.93
C VAL A 41 -8.51 11.70 15.37
N LYS A 42 -9.34 12.60 14.83
CA LYS A 42 -10.56 12.20 14.11
C LYS A 42 -10.15 11.51 12.80
N LYS A 43 -10.57 10.26 12.63
CA LYS A 43 -10.62 9.59 11.32
C LYS A 43 -11.96 9.96 10.67
N ASP A 44 -11.91 10.69 9.56
CA ASP A 44 -13.12 11.10 8.83
C ASP A 44 -13.66 10.00 7.91
N ARG A 45 -12.82 9.01 7.56
CA ARG A 45 -13.21 7.82 6.78
C ARG A 45 -12.55 6.56 7.31
N SER A 46 -13.27 5.45 7.22
CA SER A 46 -12.69 4.12 7.39
C SER A 46 -11.73 3.82 6.25
N ASP A 47 -10.59 3.18 6.52
CA ASP A 47 -9.64 2.78 5.46
C ASP A 47 -10.33 1.86 4.41
N LYS A 48 -11.41 1.17 4.81
CA LYS A 48 -12.23 0.33 3.92
C LYS A 48 -13.08 1.11 2.93
N GLU A 49 -13.44 2.36 3.23
CA GLU A 49 -14.20 3.23 2.30
C GLU A 49 -13.30 3.96 1.30
N ALA A 50 -11.98 3.96 1.54
CA ALA A 50 -11.01 4.66 0.69
C ALA A 50 -10.55 3.82 -0.52
N VAL A 51 -10.75 2.49 -0.49
CA VAL A 51 -10.29 1.58 -1.54
C VAL A 51 -11.49 0.99 -2.28
N ARG A 52 -11.72 1.47 -3.51
CA ARG A 52 -12.72 0.89 -4.41
C ARG A 52 -12.11 -0.35 -5.09
N PRO A 53 -12.63 -1.57 -4.85
CA PRO A 53 -12.18 -2.74 -5.59
C PRO A 53 -12.58 -2.61 -7.07
N PHE A 54 -11.78 -3.19 -7.96
CA PHE A 54 -12.15 -3.31 -9.37
C PHE A 54 -13.30 -4.29 -9.52
N THR A 55 -14.24 -3.99 -10.43
CA THR A 55 -15.25 -4.96 -10.83
C THR A 55 -14.68 -5.95 -11.85
N GLN A 56 -15.38 -7.07 -12.06
CA GLN A 56 -14.93 -8.07 -13.02
C GLN A 56 -14.90 -7.52 -14.45
N GLU A 57 -15.83 -6.62 -14.78
CA GLU A 57 -15.89 -5.94 -16.08
C GLU A 57 -14.68 -5.01 -16.26
N GLU A 58 -14.31 -4.25 -15.23
CA GLU A 58 -13.14 -3.37 -15.27
C GLU A 58 -11.83 -4.14 -15.42
N LEU A 59 -11.70 -5.27 -14.72
CA LEU A 59 -10.57 -6.17 -14.89
C LEU A 59 -10.52 -6.75 -16.30
N SER A 60 -11.67 -7.14 -16.86
CA SER A 60 -11.76 -7.64 -18.23
C SER A 60 -11.29 -6.60 -19.23
N ILE A 61 -11.71 -5.33 -19.07
CA ILE A 61 -11.26 -4.21 -19.91
C ILE A 61 -9.75 -3.99 -19.76
N LEU A 62 -9.23 -3.99 -18.52
CA LEU A 62 -7.81 -3.78 -18.24
C LEU A 62 -6.94 -4.83 -18.96
N PHE A 63 -7.30 -6.11 -18.82
CA PHE A 63 -6.54 -7.23 -19.40
C PHE A 63 -6.83 -7.48 -20.89
N GLN A 64 -7.74 -6.72 -21.51
CA GLN A 64 -7.95 -6.71 -22.97
C GLN A 64 -7.10 -5.67 -23.71
N THR A 65 -6.37 -4.80 -22.99
CA THR A 65 -5.50 -3.80 -23.62
C THR A 65 -4.35 -4.44 -24.41
N ASP A 66 -3.81 -3.70 -25.38
CA ASP A 66 -2.68 -4.13 -26.23
C ASP A 66 -1.44 -4.58 -25.43
N ILE A 67 -1.30 -4.08 -24.19
CA ILE A 67 -0.26 -4.52 -23.24
C ILE A 67 -0.37 -6.02 -23.01
N TYR A 68 -1.57 -6.54 -22.77
CA TYR A 68 -1.78 -7.94 -22.41
C TYR A 68 -2.13 -8.82 -23.61
N THR A 69 -2.90 -8.30 -24.57
CA THR A 69 -3.35 -9.07 -25.75
C THR A 69 -2.28 -9.17 -26.83
N LYS A 70 -1.54 -8.08 -27.08
CA LYS A 70 -0.48 -8.02 -28.11
C LYS A 70 0.93 -8.01 -27.52
N LYS A 71 1.06 -8.13 -26.19
CA LYS A 71 2.34 -8.01 -25.47
C LYS A 71 3.08 -6.71 -25.81
N LYS A 72 2.34 -5.63 -26.10
CA LYS A 72 2.89 -4.32 -26.48
C LYS A 72 3.13 -3.47 -25.23
N TYR A 73 4.21 -3.76 -24.51
CA TYR A 73 4.62 -3.03 -23.32
C TYR A 73 6.01 -2.41 -23.48
N TYR A 74 6.24 -1.27 -22.84
CA TYR A 74 7.55 -0.61 -22.87
C TYR A 74 8.61 -1.31 -21.99
N ARG A 75 8.18 -1.90 -20.88
CA ARG A 75 9.04 -2.61 -19.91
C ARG A 75 8.31 -3.84 -19.40
N ALA A 76 9.04 -4.92 -19.16
CA ALA A 76 8.49 -6.22 -18.78
C ALA A 76 7.59 -6.15 -17.52
N TYR A 77 7.95 -5.32 -16.55
CA TYR A 77 7.16 -5.19 -15.31
C TYR A 77 5.77 -4.59 -15.53
N HIS A 78 5.54 -3.82 -16.61
CA HIS A 78 4.20 -3.31 -16.93
C HIS A 78 3.23 -4.43 -17.32
N TYR A 79 3.77 -5.56 -17.81
CA TYR A 79 3.00 -6.75 -18.13
C TYR A 79 2.91 -7.70 -16.93
N TRP A 80 4.06 -8.00 -16.32
CA TRP A 80 4.12 -9.03 -15.28
C TRP A 80 3.56 -8.60 -13.93
N LEU A 81 3.83 -7.38 -13.44
CA LEU A 81 3.39 -6.98 -12.10
C LEU A 81 1.87 -6.98 -11.94
N PRO A 82 1.05 -6.44 -12.88
CA PRO A 82 -0.40 -6.49 -12.74
C PRO A 82 -0.97 -7.90 -12.84
N LEU A 83 -0.39 -8.77 -13.68
CA LEU A 83 -0.79 -10.18 -13.77
C LEU A 83 -0.49 -10.93 -12.47
N LEU A 84 0.74 -10.81 -11.96
CA LEU A 84 1.14 -11.45 -10.70
C LEU A 84 0.30 -10.90 -9.54
N GLY A 85 0.08 -9.58 -9.47
CA GLY A 85 -0.77 -8.97 -8.47
C GLY A 85 -2.22 -9.47 -8.53
N TYR A 86 -2.77 -9.67 -9.73
CA TYR A 86 -4.11 -10.22 -9.92
C TYR A 86 -4.24 -11.67 -9.44
N TYR A 87 -3.27 -12.53 -9.75
CA TYR A 87 -3.33 -13.95 -9.39
C TYR A 87 -2.89 -14.27 -7.96
N THR A 88 -1.97 -13.48 -7.39
CA THR A 88 -1.38 -13.76 -6.07
C THR A 88 -1.91 -12.87 -4.96
N GLY A 89 -2.41 -11.67 -5.28
CA GLY A 89 -2.77 -10.66 -4.29
C GLY A 89 -1.59 -10.10 -3.50
N ALA A 90 -0.35 -10.36 -3.93
CA ALA A 90 0.86 -9.90 -3.24
C ALA A 90 1.03 -8.37 -3.31
N ARG A 91 1.74 -7.81 -2.33
CA ARG A 91 2.09 -6.38 -2.32
C ARG A 91 3.07 -6.06 -3.43
N ASN A 92 3.04 -4.82 -3.90
CA ASN A 92 3.94 -4.36 -4.96
C ASN A 92 5.41 -4.53 -4.56
N GLU A 93 5.74 -4.25 -3.29
CA GLU A 93 7.08 -4.43 -2.74
C GLU A 93 7.54 -5.90 -2.73
N GLU A 94 6.62 -6.85 -2.50
CA GLU A 94 6.91 -8.28 -2.55
C GLU A 94 7.18 -8.72 -3.99
N LEU A 95 6.34 -8.28 -4.94
CA LEU A 95 6.48 -8.59 -6.36
C LEU A 95 7.74 -7.98 -6.98
N CYS A 96 8.14 -6.78 -6.56
CA CYS A 96 9.32 -6.09 -7.08
C CYS A 96 10.65 -6.67 -6.56
N GLN A 97 10.61 -7.45 -5.48
CA GLN A 97 11.80 -8.10 -4.90
C GLN A 97 11.99 -9.55 -5.37
N LEU A 98 11.07 -10.06 -6.19
CA LEU A 98 11.10 -11.43 -6.67
C LEU A 98 12.20 -11.63 -7.72
N TYR A 99 13.04 -12.65 -7.51
CA TYR A 99 14.02 -13.12 -8.48
C TYR A 99 13.49 -14.35 -9.22
N THR A 100 14.10 -14.66 -10.36
CA THR A 100 13.77 -15.88 -11.12
C THR A 100 14.02 -17.15 -10.31
N ASP A 101 14.96 -17.10 -9.37
CA ASP A 101 15.34 -18.23 -8.52
C ASP A 101 14.29 -18.50 -7.42
N ASP A 102 13.43 -17.52 -7.13
CA ASP A 102 12.30 -17.66 -6.21
C ASP A 102 11.10 -18.37 -6.87
N LEU A 103 11.13 -18.57 -8.19
CA LEU A 103 10.06 -19.21 -8.95
C LEU A 103 10.28 -20.71 -9.08
N VAL A 104 9.36 -21.50 -8.54
CA VAL A 104 9.33 -22.96 -8.73
C VAL A 104 8.27 -23.31 -9.77
N LEU A 105 8.67 -24.07 -10.78
CA LEU A 105 7.72 -24.70 -11.70
C LEU A 105 6.93 -25.74 -10.91
N ALA A 106 5.66 -25.43 -10.63
CA ALA A 106 4.74 -26.44 -10.14
C ALA A 106 4.52 -27.46 -11.28
N GLU A 107 4.98 -28.70 -11.10
CA GLU A 107 4.54 -29.77 -11.98
C GLU A 107 3.02 -29.88 -11.85
N GLY A 108 2.32 -29.72 -12.98
CA GLY A 108 0.88 -29.63 -13.00
C GLY A 108 0.25 -30.82 -12.28
N SER A 109 -0.40 -30.56 -11.15
CA SER A 109 -1.33 -31.51 -10.56
C SER A 109 -2.43 -31.74 -11.58
N SER A 110 -2.28 -32.78 -12.39
CA SER A 110 -3.35 -33.30 -13.23
C SER A 110 -4.48 -33.71 -12.28
N THR A 111 -5.54 -32.93 -12.24
CA THR A 111 -6.83 -33.32 -11.66
C THR A 111 -7.91 -33.05 -12.69
#